data_AF-A0A2N2FNS6-F1
#
_entry.id   AF-A0A2N2FNS6-F1
#
_cell.length_a   1.000
_cell.length_b   1.000
_cell.length_c   1.000
_cell.angle_alpha   90.00
_cell.angle_beta   90.00
_cell.angle_gamma   90.00
#
_symmetry.space_group_name_H-M   'P 1'
#
loop_
_entity.id
_entity.type
_entity.pdbx_description
1 polymer ?
#
loop_
_entity_poly.entity_id
_entity_poly.type
_entity_poly.pdbx_seq_one_letter_code
_entity_poly.pdbx_strand_id
1 'polypeptide(L)'
;MKREKSILALLAACFLCFLVSACAPQNPAAGTAAQKEVQFMDTTGFDYKLSASLEAGQESVDVLFPAVITLNNIPERMDKWLSKVEKFGGKVEIKADPEPGRGIITEIFSIFIKAFEAAEERLIYAPAKGYNVLISYRAKTGIITKMAFVRKTEAAPGDAAKPAPEAAK
;
A
#
# COMPACT_ATOMS: atom_id res chain seq x y z
N MET A 1 43.81 48.40 29.08
CA MET A 1 42.45 48.59 29.64
C MET A 1 41.32 48.82 28.63
N LYS A 2 41.38 49.78 27.67
CA LYS A 2 40.23 50.05 26.76
C LYS A 2 40.14 49.11 25.55
N ARG A 3 41.26 48.55 25.08
CA ARG A 3 41.33 47.63 23.94
C ARG A 3 40.96 46.18 24.29
N GLU A 4 41.23 45.74 25.51
CA GLU A 4 40.89 44.39 26.00
C GLU A 4 39.38 44.21 26.15
N LYS A 5 38.66 45.26 26.55
CA LYS A 5 37.19 45.26 26.64
C LYS A 5 36.51 45.19 25.26
N SER A 6 37.12 45.79 24.23
CA SER A 6 36.63 45.69 22.85
C SER A 6 36.87 44.32 22.22
N ILE A 7 37.96 43.63 22.56
CA ILE A 7 38.23 42.27 22.08
C ILE A 7 37.29 41.26 22.77
N LEU A 8 37.03 41.43 24.08
CA LEU A 8 36.04 40.61 24.80
C LEU A 8 34.61 40.82 24.26
N ALA A 9 34.26 42.06 23.91
CA ALA A 9 32.95 42.37 23.32
C ALA A 9 32.79 41.78 21.90
N LEU A 10 33.86 41.75 21.09
CA LEU A 10 33.84 41.13 19.76
C LEU A 10 33.79 39.60 19.81
N LEU A 11 34.49 38.98 20.78
CA LEU A 11 34.43 37.53 20.98
C LEU A 11 33.07 37.07 21.55
N ALA A 12 32.46 37.86 22.44
CA ALA A 12 31.11 37.60 22.94
C ALA A 12 30.03 37.76 21.86
N ALA A 13 30.20 38.70 20.91
CA ALA A 13 29.29 38.88 19.78
C ALA A 13 29.40 37.74 18.75
N CYS A 14 30.61 37.22 18.48
CA CYS A 14 30.79 36.07 17.59
C CYS A 14 30.24 34.76 18.15
N PHE A 15 30.28 34.56 19.48
CA PHE A 15 29.77 33.34 20.11
C PHE A 15 28.23 33.31 20.18
N LEU A 16 27.57 34.47 20.10
CA LEU A 16 26.09 34.56 20.11
C LEU A 16 25.46 34.30 18.74
N CYS A 17 26.20 34.43 17.63
CA CYS A 17 25.69 34.21 16.28
C CYS A 17 25.66 32.73 15.86
N PHE A 18 26.33 31.83 16.58
CA PHE A 18 26.37 30.40 16.24
C PHE A 18 25.19 29.58 16.79
N LEU A 19 24.34 30.15 17.65
CA LEU A 19 23.27 29.40 18.33
C LEU A 19 21.91 29.42 17.62
N VAL A 20 21.79 30.06 16.44
CA VAL A 20 20.48 30.20 15.75
C VAL A 20 20.41 29.44 14.41
N SER A 21 21.40 28.59 14.09
CA SER A 21 21.39 27.81 12.85
C SER A 21 21.17 26.31 13.09
N ALA A 22 20.12 25.95 13.84
CA ALA A 22 19.69 24.56 13.96
C ALA A 22 18.18 24.42 14.22
N CYS A 23 17.36 25.26 13.58
CA CYS A 23 15.96 24.92 13.32
C CYS A 23 15.78 24.73 11.82
N ALA A 24 16.47 23.73 11.24
CA ALA A 24 15.87 23.09 10.10
C ALA A 24 14.62 22.38 10.64
N PRO A 25 13.41 22.62 10.11
CA PRO A 25 12.31 21.71 10.36
C PRO A 25 12.77 20.35 9.85
N GLN A 26 13.20 19.50 10.78
CA GLN A 26 13.29 18.07 10.55
C GLN A 26 11.85 17.65 10.37
N ASN A 27 11.37 17.78 9.13
CA ASN A 27 10.10 17.21 8.75
C ASN A 27 10.20 15.72 9.12
N PRO A 28 9.40 15.21 10.07
CA PRO A 28 9.41 13.80 10.41
C PRO A 28 8.99 12.92 9.21
N ALA A 29 8.65 13.50 8.06
CA ALA A 29 8.51 12.84 6.76
C ALA A 29 9.83 12.32 6.15
N ALA A 30 10.81 11.94 6.97
CA ALA A 30 11.58 10.72 6.67
C ALA A 30 10.73 9.46 6.96
N GLY A 31 9.44 9.63 7.29
CA GLY A 31 8.38 8.67 7.05
C GLY A 31 8.39 8.22 5.59
N THR A 32 8.53 6.91 5.42
CA THR A 32 8.42 6.14 4.20
C THR A 32 7.65 6.84 3.09
N ALA A 33 8.38 7.48 2.16
CA ALA A 33 7.77 8.17 1.03
C ALA A 33 6.86 7.20 0.26
N ALA A 34 5.66 7.66 -0.11
CA ALA A 34 4.72 6.87 -0.89
C ALA A 34 5.35 6.41 -2.22
N GLN A 35 5.19 5.13 -2.54
CA GLN A 35 5.80 4.49 -3.70
C GLN A 35 4.71 3.86 -4.58
N LYS A 36 4.83 4.02 -5.91
CA LYS A 36 3.98 3.29 -6.87
C LYS A 36 4.29 1.80 -6.89
N GLU A 37 5.52 1.45 -6.55
CA GLU A 37 6.02 0.08 -6.50
C GLU A 37 6.64 -0.16 -5.13
N VAL A 38 6.19 -1.22 -4.45
CA VAL A 38 6.71 -1.62 -3.14
C VAL A 38 7.31 -3.01 -3.27
N GLN A 39 8.61 -3.12 -3.02
CA GLN A 39 9.28 -4.42 -3.03
C GLN A 39 8.86 -5.24 -1.80
N PHE A 40 8.36 -6.45 -2.05
CA PHE A 40 7.98 -7.37 -1.00
C PHE A 40 9.19 -7.82 -0.20
N MET A 41 9.06 -7.74 1.12
CA MET A 41 9.95 -8.35 2.09
C MET A 41 9.09 -8.87 3.24
N ASP A 42 9.42 -10.03 3.80
CA ASP A 42 8.69 -10.56 4.95
C ASP A 42 9.10 -9.87 6.25
N THR A 43 8.77 -8.58 6.36
CA THR A 43 9.13 -7.73 7.50
C THR A 43 8.02 -6.72 7.76
N THR A 44 7.93 -6.19 8.98
CA THR A 44 7.01 -5.09 9.29
C THR A 44 7.34 -3.81 8.51
N GLY A 45 8.60 -3.63 8.10
CA GLY A 45 9.03 -2.50 7.27
C GLY A 45 8.35 -2.49 5.89
N PHE A 46 8.05 -3.67 5.33
CA PHE A 46 7.22 -3.79 4.13
C PHE A 46 5.79 -3.29 4.39
N ASP A 47 5.19 -3.68 5.51
CA ASP A 47 3.80 -3.28 5.83
C ASP A 47 3.68 -1.77 5.99
N TYR A 48 4.65 -1.11 6.64
CA TYR A 48 4.66 0.35 6.73
C TYR A 48 4.81 1.02 5.36
N LYS A 49 5.64 0.48 4.46
CA LYS A 49 5.79 0.97 3.08
C LYS A 49 4.50 0.85 2.29
N LEU A 50 3.89 -0.33 2.31
CA LEU A 50 2.65 -0.57 1.61
C LEU A 50 1.53 0.30 2.18
N SER A 51 1.38 0.35 3.50
CA SER A 51 0.42 1.22 4.20
C SER A 51 0.56 2.68 3.77
N ALA A 52 1.76 3.25 3.86
CA ALA A 52 2.01 4.65 3.50
C ALA A 52 1.70 4.93 2.02
N SER A 53 2.07 4.00 1.12
CA SER A 53 1.77 4.10 -0.30
C SER A 53 0.27 4.11 -0.60
N LEU A 54 -0.51 3.29 0.10
CA LEU A 54 -1.96 3.20 -0.04
C LEU A 54 -2.66 4.42 0.61
N GLU A 55 -2.18 4.87 1.76
CA GLU A 55 -2.71 6.02 2.47
C GLU A 55 -2.55 7.32 1.67
N ALA A 56 -1.46 7.43 0.90
CA ALA A 56 -1.25 8.51 -0.05
C ALA A 56 -2.25 8.55 -1.22
N GLY A 57 -3.16 7.58 -1.31
CA GLY A 57 -4.29 7.61 -2.24
C GLY A 57 -3.91 7.38 -3.71
N GLN A 58 -2.80 6.69 -3.96
CA GLN A 58 -2.37 6.35 -5.32
C GLN A 58 -3.43 5.52 -6.05
N GLU A 59 -3.57 5.71 -7.36
CA GLU A 59 -4.55 4.95 -8.17
C GLU A 59 -4.24 3.45 -8.17
N SER A 60 -2.96 3.10 -8.19
CA SER A 60 -2.47 1.73 -8.11
C SER A 60 -1.14 1.70 -7.36
N VAL A 61 -0.95 0.66 -6.54
CA VAL A 61 0.33 0.34 -5.90
C VAL A 61 0.68 -1.11 -6.24
N ASP A 62 1.76 -1.29 -6.98
CA ASP A 62 2.26 -2.59 -7.42
C ASP A 62 3.19 -3.18 -6.33
N VAL A 63 3.00 -4.46 -6.01
CA VAL A 63 3.88 -5.20 -5.11
C VAL A 63 4.82 -6.07 -5.94
N LEU A 64 6.12 -5.81 -5.81
CA LEU A 64 7.16 -6.50 -6.56
C LEU A 64 7.78 -7.63 -5.71
N PHE A 65 7.71 -8.86 -6.19
CA PHE A 65 8.28 -10.01 -5.49
C PHE A 65 9.72 -10.29 -5.94
N PRO A 66 10.71 -10.33 -5.03
CA PRO A 66 12.09 -10.64 -5.39
C PRO A 66 12.31 -12.13 -5.72
N ALA A 67 11.38 -12.99 -5.34
CA ALA A 67 11.39 -14.42 -5.64
C ALA A 67 10.10 -14.83 -6.36
N VAL A 68 10.17 -15.92 -7.13
CA VAL A 68 9.00 -16.49 -7.81
C VAL A 68 8.00 -16.97 -6.76
N ILE A 69 6.77 -16.47 -6.87
CA ILE A 69 5.63 -16.93 -6.06
C ILE A 69 4.50 -17.44 -6.96
N THR A 70 3.62 -18.26 -6.42
CA THR A 70 2.50 -18.87 -7.16
C THR A 70 1.19 -18.66 -6.42
N LEU A 71 0.06 -18.84 -7.11
CA LEU A 71 -1.28 -18.78 -6.49
C LEU A 71 -1.44 -19.74 -5.31
N ASN A 72 -0.74 -20.88 -5.34
CA ASN A 72 -0.79 -21.89 -4.27
C ASN A 72 0.20 -21.62 -3.14
N ASN A 73 1.11 -20.66 -3.31
CA ASN A 73 2.17 -20.34 -2.37
C ASN A 73 2.34 -18.82 -2.25
N ILE A 74 1.29 -18.17 -1.77
CA ILE A 74 1.30 -16.75 -1.44
C ILE A 74 1.91 -16.59 -0.04
N PRO A 75 2.88 -15.68 0.17
CA PRO A 75 3.45 -15.43 1.48
C PRO A 75 2.39 -15.05 2.51
N GLU A 76 2.46 -15.57 3.74
CA GLU A 76 1.45 -15.34 4.79
C GLU A 76 1.20 -13.85 5.07
N ARG A 77 2.26 -13.04 5.06
CA ARG A 77 2.14 -11.57 5.21
C ARG A 77 1.27 -10.95 4.12
N MET A 78 1.40 -11.42 2.88
CA MET A 78 0.55 -10.95 1.80
C MET A 78 -0.88 -11.44 1.96
N ASP A 79 -1.06 -12.72 2.31
CA ASP A 79 -2.38 -13.30 2.63
C ASP A 79 -3.14 -12.47 3.68
N LYS A 80 -2.43 -11.92 4.68
CA LYS A 80 -3.00 -10.98 5.66
C LYS A 80 -3.50 -9.69 5.01
N TRP A 81 -2.70 -9.06 4.15
CA TRP A 81 -3.13 -7.86 3.43
C TRP A 81 -4.36 -8.11 2.56
N LEU A 82 -4.35 -9.21 1.80
CA LEU A 82 -5.46 -9.58 0.94
C LEU A 82 -6.73 -9.86 1.78
N SER A 83 -6.59 -10.58 2.92
CA SER A 83 -7.68 -10.79 3.88
C SER A 83 -8.27 -9.47 4.40
N LYS A 84 -7.44 -8.45 4.63
CA LYS A 84 -7.88 -7.13 5.11
C LYS A 84 -8.65 -6.38 4.04
N VAL A 85 -8.22 -6.46 2.78
CA VAL A 85 -8.96 -5.91 1.63
C VAL A 85 -10.37 -6.49 1.59
N GLU A 86 -10.52 -7.81 1.67
CA GLU A 86 -11.83 -8.48 1.67
C GLU A 86 -12.67 -8.09 2.89
N LYS A 87 -12.08 -8.08 4.09
CA LYS A 87 -12.77 -7.65 5.32
C LYS A 87 -13.25 -6.21 5.27
N PHE A 88 -12.58 -5.34 4.51
CA PHE A 88 -13.01 -3.96 4.27
C PHE A 88 -13.91 -3.80 3.03
N GLY A 89 -14.45 -4.91 2.49
CA GLY A 89 -15.36 -4.90 1.35
C GLY A 89 -14.68 -4.59 0.02
N GLY A 90 -13.36 -4.75 -0.09
CA GLY A 90 -12.65 -4.78 -1.37
C GLY A 90 -12.71 -6.17 -2.01
N LYS A 91 -12.41 -6.22 -3.30
CA LYS A 91 -12.36 -7.47 -4.08
C LYS A 91 -10.90 -7.89 -4.31
N VAL A 92 -10.61 -9.17 -4.19
CA VAL A 92 -9.37 -9.78 -4.67
C VAL A 92 -9.70 -10.51 -5.96
N GLU A 93 -9.31 -9.93 -7.10
CA GLU A 93 -9.54 -10.47 -8.43
C GLU A 93 -8.29 -11.14 -8.96
N ILE A 94 -8.45 -12.30 -9.59
CA ILE A 94 -7.36 -13.05 -10.19
C ILE A 94 -7.61 -13.19 -11.67
N LYS A 95 -6.61 -12.86 -12.49
CA LYS A 95 -6.71 -12.89 -13.95
C LYS A 95 -5.50 -13.61 -14.55
N ALA A 96 -5.76 -14.49 -15.51
CA ALA A 96 -4.69 -15.08 -16.28
C ALA A 96 -4.07 -14.05 -17.23
N ASP A 97 -2.75 -14.06 -17.36
CA ASP A 97 -2.06 -13.29 -18.39
C ASP A 97 -2.50 -13.75 -19.78
N PRO A 98 -2.67 -12.83 -20.74
CA PRO A 98 -3.03 -13.19 -22.11
C PRO A 98 -1.94 -14.07 -22.73
N GLU A 99 -2.32 -15.28 -23.17
CA GLU A 99 -1.42 -16.18 -23.91
C GLU A 99 -1.67 -16.07 -25.43
N PRO A 100 -0.62 -15.95 -26.26
CA PRO A 100 -0.77 -15.96 -27.72
C PRO A 100 -1.46 -17.24 -28.19
N GLY A 101 -2.54 -17.09 -28.96
CA GLY A 101 -3.32 -18.22 -29.51
C GLY A 101 -4.42 -18.78 -28.60
N ARG A 102 -4.64 -18.18 -27.42
CA ARG A 102 -5.77 -18.50 -26.54
C ARG A 102 -6.66 -17.27 -26.41
N GLY A 103 -7.98 -17.43 -26.52
CA GLY A 103 -8.92 -16.33 -26.22
C GLY A 103 -8.70 -15.80 -24.80
N ILE A 104 -8.97 -14.52 -24.56
CA ILE A 104 -8.84 -13.92 -23.22
C ILE A 104 -9.87 -14.60 -22.31
N ILE A 105 -9.45 -15.58 -21.53
CA ILE A 105 -10.27 -16.18 -20.48
C ILE A 105 -10.21 -15.21 -19.29
N THR A 106 -11.12 -14.24 -19.25
CA THR A 106 -11.32 -13.32 -18.11
C THR A 106 -12.10 -14.00 -16.99
N GLU A 107 -11.64 -15.17 -16.55
CA GLU A 107 -12.28 -15.90 -15.47
C GLU A 107 -11.81 -15.29 -14.16
N ILE A 108 -12.63 -14.38 -13.62
CA ILE A 108 -12.38 -13.73 -12.33
C ILE A 108 -12.75 -14.74 -11.26
N PHE A 109 -11.75 -15.40 -10.69
CA PHE A 109 -11.93 -16.22 -9.51
C PHE A 109 -11.84 -15.32 -8.27
N SER A 110 -12.94 -15.21 -7.52
CA SER A 110 -12.89 -14.68 -6.16
C SER A 110 -12.34 -15.80 -5.26
N ILE A 111 -11.10 -15.65 -4.81
CA ILE A 111 -10.51 -16.58 -3.84
C ILE A 111 -11.01 -16.22 -2.46
N PHE A 112 -11.56 -17.19 -1.73
CA PHE A 112 -11.81 -17.05 -0.31
C PHE A 112 -10.49 -17.15 0.45
N ILE A 113 -9.99 -16.03 0.94
CA ILE A 113 -8.76 -16.04 1.74
C ILE A 113 -9.10 -16.49 3.16
N LYS A 114 -8.21 -17.29 3.75
CA LYS A 114 -8.35 -17.78 5.12
C LYS A 114 -8.58 -16.60 6.05
N ALA A 115 -9.74 -16.55 6.69
CA ALA A 115 -10.08 -15.49 7.63
C ALA A 115 -9.19 -15.60 8.88
N PHE A 116 -8.07 -14.87 8.90
CA PHE A 116 -7.24 -14.75 10.10
C PHE A 116 -8.00 -13.95 11.17
N GLU A 117 -8.19 -14.50 12.37
CA GLU A 117 -8.66 -13.75 13.54
C GLU A 117 -7.55 -12.79 13.98
N ALA A 118 -7.63 -11.55 13.49
CA ALA A 118 -6.63 -10.53 13.75
C ALA A 118 -7.16 -9.54 14.81
N ALA A 119 -6.79 -9.78 16.07
CA ALA A 119 -6.90 -8.79 17.12
C ALA A 119 -5.82 -7.70 16.94
N GLU A 120 -6.24 -6.44 17.14
CA GLU A 120 -5.45 -5.20 17.31
C GLU A 120 -4.65 -4.53 16.17
N GLU A 121 -4.27 -5.14 15.06
CA GLU A 121 -3.53 -4.39 14.01
C GLU A 121 -4.43 -3.54 13.08
N ARG A 122 -5.39 -2.77 13.60
CA ARG A 122 -6.35 -2.01 12.76
C ARG A 122 -5.69 -0.88 11.97
N LEU A 123 -4.62 -0.26 12.47
CA LEU A 123 -4.07 0.97 11.89
C LEU A 123 -3.22 0.74 10.64
N ILE A 124 -2.27 -0.21 10.67
CA ILE A 124 -1.36 -0.44 9.53
C ILE A 124 -2.11 -0.93 8.29
N TYR A 125 -3.17 -1.72 8.45
CA TYR A 125 -3.95 -2.19 7.30
C TYR A 125 -5.12 -1.27 6.95
N ALA A 126 -5.44 -0.24 7.75
CA ALA A 126 -6.59 0.64 7.49
C ALA A 126 -6.61 1.22 6.06
N PRO A 127 -5.47 1.62 5.47
CA PRO A 127 -5.45 2.13 4.10
C PRO A 127 -5.99 1.14 3.05
N ALA A 128 -5.93 -0.17 3.29
CA ALA A 128 -6.46 -1.19 2.38
C ALA A 128 -7.99 -1.04 2.15
N LYS A 129 -8.72 -0.36 3.03
CA LYS A 129 -10.16 -0.10 2.88
C LYS A 129 -10.51 0.56 1.55
N GLY A 130 -9.62 1.40 1.02
CA GLY A 130 -9.82 2.14 -0.23
C GLY A 130 -9.51 1.35 -1.51
N TYR A 131 -9.13 0.06 -1.41
CA TYR A 131 -8.53 -0.66 -2.54
C TYR A 131 -9.19 -2.02 -2.79
N ASN A 132 -9.11 -2.46 -4.05
CA ASN A 132 -9.21 -3.84 -4.50
C ASN A 132 -7.79 -4.38 -4.76
N VAL A 133 -7.66 -5.68 -4.96
CA VAL A 133 -6.40 -6.27 -5.41
C VAL A 133 -6.61 -7.00 -6.73
N LEU A 134 -5.70 -6.78 -7.68
CA LEU A 134 -5.61 -7.53 -8.92
C LEU A 134 -4.34 -8.39 -8.90
N ILE A 135 -4.52 -9.69 -9.03
CA ILE A 135 -3.44 -10.68 -9.15
C ILE A 135 -3.43 -11.22 -10.58
N SER A 136 -2.37 -10.93 -11.33
CA SER A 136 -2.13 -11.53 -12.63
C SER A 136 -1.23 -12.76 -12.49
N TYR A 137 -1.53 -13.82 -13.23
CA TYR A 137 -0.75 -15.05 -13.19
C TYR A 137 -0.62 -15.73 -14.55
N ARG A 138 0.44 -16.53 -14.72
CA ARG A 138 0.60 -17.37 -15.91
C ARG A 138 -0.25 -18.64 -15.79
N ALA A 139 -1.25 -18.80 -16.66
CA ALA A 139 -2.21 -19.91 -16.63
C ALA A 139 -1.57 -21.31 -16.55
N LYS A 140 -0.47 -21.54 -17.29
CA LYS A 140 0.21 -22.84 -17.34
C LYS A 140 0.96 -23.21 -16.07
N THR A 141 1.45 -22.23 -15.32
CA THR A 141 2.39 -22.47 -14.21
C THR A 141 1.86 -22.01 -12.85
N GLY A 142 0.79 -21.21 -12.81
CA GLY A 142 0.28 -20.61 -11.58
C GLY A 142 1.19 -19.53 -10.99
N ILE A 143 2.26 -19.13 -11.70
CA ILE A 143 3.20 -18.11 -11.25
C ILE A 143 2.52 -16.75 -11.29
N ILE A 144 2.55 -16.01 -10.17
CA ILE A 144 2.05 -14.65 -10.11
C ILE A 144 3.06 -13.74 -10.81
N THR A 145 2.58 -12.95 -11.77
CA THR A 145 3.38 -12.01 -12.57
C THR A 145 3.17 -10.58 -12.13
N LYS A 146 2.01 -10.26 -11.55
CA LYS A 146 1.70 -8.95 -10.99
C LYS A 146 0.74 -9.08 -9.82
N MET A 147 0.96 -8.26 -8.79
CA MET A 147 -0.01 -8.03 -7.72
C MET A 147 -0.12 -6.53 -7.51
N ALA A 148 -1.33 -5.98 -7.65
CA ALA A 148 -1.57 -4.55 -7.56
C ALA A 148 -2.75 -4.24 -6.65
N PHE A 149 -2.57 -3.31 -5.72
CA PHE A 149 -3.66 -2.69 -4.98
C PHE A 149 -4.20 -1.55 -5.85
N VAL A 150 -5.44 -1.69 -6.32
CA VAL A 150 -6.08 -0.71 -7.22
C VAL A 150 -7.15 0.03 -6.45
N ARG A 151 -7.12 1.36 -6.46
CA ARG A 151 -8.09 2.19 -5.74
C ARG A 151 -9.50 1.83 -6.21
N LYS A 152 -10.43 1.72 -5.26
CA LYS A 152 -11.85 1.57 -5.57
C LYS A 152 -12.29 2.83 -6.31
N THR A 153 -12.55 2.71 -7.61
CA THR A 153 -13.29 3.74 -8.33
C THR A 153 -14.74 3.63 -7.91
N GLU A 154 -15.31 4.71 -7.39
CA GLU A 154 -16.72 4.75 -7.07
C GLU A 154 -17.52 4.55 -8.38
N ALA A 155 -18.39 3.52 -8.36
CA ALA A 155 -19.27 3.04 -9.44
C ALA A 155 -18.62 2.30 -10.64
N ALA A 156 -18.59 0.96 -10.55
CA ALA A 156 -18.81 0.13 -11.74
C ALA A 156 -20.34 -0.03 -11.93
N PRO A 157 -20.90 0.18 -13.13
CA PRO A 157 -22.34 0.16 -13.43
C PRO A 157 -22.95 -1.26 -13.46
N GLY A 158 -22.56 -2.13 -12.51
CA GLY A 158 -23.06 -3.51 -12.40
C GLY A 158 -23.76 -3.85 -11.08
N ASP A 159 -23.73 -2.95 -10.08
CA ASP A 159 -24.31 -3.21 -8.75
C ASP A 159 -25.67 -2.53 -8.52
N ALA A 160 -26.21 -1.86 -9.54
CA ALA A 160 -27.51 -1.19 -9.50
C ALA A 160 -28.55 -1.91 -10.36
N ALA A 161 -28.91 -3.15 -10.03
CA ALA A 161 -30.14 -3.78 -10.52
C ALA A 161 -30.53 -5.01 -9.70
N LYS A 162 -30.99 -4.81 -8.47
CA LYS A 162 -32.06 -5.66 -7.93
C LYS A 162 -33.27 -4.77 -7.67
N PRO A 163 -34.28 -4.72 -8.56
CA PRO A 163 -35.52 -4.05 -8.23
C PRO A 163 -36.14 -4.76 -7.01
N ALA A 164 -36.51 -3.95 -6.02
CA ALA A 164 -37.28 -4.38 -4.87
C ALA A 164 -38.58 -5.05 -5.33
N PRO A 165 -39.11 -6.05 -4.60
CA PRO A 165 -40.37 -6.68 -4.95
C PRO A 165 -41.48 -5.62 -4.89
N GLU A 166 -42.13 -5.44 -6.04
CA GLU A 166 -43.33 -4.64 -6.23
C GLU A 166 -44.39 -5.10 -5.22
N ALA A 167 -44.80 -4.18 -4.34
CA ALA A 167 -45.84 -4.43 -3.35
C ALA A 167 -47.18 -4.55 -4.09
N ALA A 168 -47.70 -5.78 -4.16
CA ALA A 168 -49.04 -6.05 -4.61
C ALA A 168 -50.06 -5.30 -3.72
N LYS A 169 -50.93 -4.53 -4.37
CA LYS A 169 -52.22 -4.08 -3.82
C LYS A 169 -53.33 -4.69 -4.66
#